data_AF-A0A0D2LPE1-F1
#
_entry.id   AF-A0A0D2LPE1-F1
#
_cell.length_a   1.000
_cell.length_b   1.000
_cell.length_c   1.000
_cell.angle_alpha   90.00
_cell.angle_beta   90.00
_cell.angle_gamma   90.00
#
_symmetry.space_group_name_H-M   'P 1'
#
loop_
_entity.id
_entity.type
_entity.pdbx_description
1 polymer ?
#
loop_
_entity_poly.entity_id
_entity_poly.type
_entity_poly.pdbx_seq_one_letter_code
_entity_poly.pdbx_strand_id
1 'polypeptide(L)'
;MKKREAQNEKLMYEIAQENKRLSEPLARSLKEVETLRGALAAYDKDKASLAAAKARLAAAEKRIKALEWEGEVLTQRLAAASDERDALRAKFESGVYDVVQRSGLKSMVLEKRVAALSGALELKEAQLGEVLAAAHLDPATLQQARVRAAVRAGAGRALVSGRLEEVLSVKNATIRALQADVAKVSKAHNDLIRVYEAKLAQFGVPPEELGFRPLVTTTALGPAGLVSGQ
;
A
#
# COMPACT_ATOMS: atom_id res chain seq x y z
N MET A 1 -31.20 121.91 -0.49
CA MET A 1 -31.08 120.81 -1.47
C MET A 1 -29.62 120.43 -1.75
N LYS A 2 -28.77 121.33 -2.27
CA LYS A 2 -27.37 121.05 -2.68
C LYS A 2 -26.43 120.41 -1.63
N LYS A 3 -26.57 120.71 -0.33
CA LYS A 3 -25.68 120.18 0.72
C LYS A 3 -25.93 118.69 1.04
N ARG A 4 -27.17 118.23 0.84
CA ARG A 4 -27.62 116.85 1.09
C ARG A 4 -27.23 115.94 -0.07
N GLU A 5 -27.25 116.47 -1.29
CA GLU A 5 -26.76 115.79 -2.50
C GLU A 5 -25.24 115.54 -2.43
N ALA A 6 -24.44 116.56 -2.07
CA ALA A 6 -22.99 116.41 -1.95
C ALA A 6 -22.56 115.43 -0.83
N GLN A 7 -23.31 115.36 0.28
CA GLN A 7 -23.08 114.35 1.32
C GLN A 7 -23.43 112.94 0.84
N ASN A 8 -24.55 112.78 0.11
CA ASN A 8 -24.90 111.50 -0.50
C ASN A 8 -23.86 111.05 -1.54
N GLU A 9 -23.29 111.99 -2.30
CA GLU A 9 -22.28 111.71 -3.31
C GLU A 9 -20.94 111.26 -2.68
N LYS A 10 -20.53 111.89 -1.57
CA LYS A 10 -19.40 111.41 -0.75
C LYS A 10 -19.64 110.03 -0.15
N LEU A 11 -20.83 109.79 0.41
CA LEU A 11 -21.22 108.48 0.95
C LEU A 11 -21.21 107.41 -0.14
N MET A 12 -21.74 107.72 -1.33
CA MET A 12 -21.71 106.81 -2.47
C MET A 12 -20.27 106.51 -2.94
N TYR A 13 -19.39 107.51 -2.92
CA TYR A 13 -17.97 107.33 -3.25
C TYR A 13 -17.25 106.45 -2.22
N GLU A 14 -17.47 106.69 -0.93
CA GLU A 14 -16.92 105.87 0.16
C GLU A 14 -17.44 104.43 0.09
N ILE A 15 -18.74 104.22 -0.12
CA ILE A 15 -19.34 102.89 -0.33
C ILE A 15 -18.75 102.19 -1.56
N ALA A 16 -18.49 102.93 -2.65
CA ALA A 16 -17.90 102.37 -3.85
C ALA A 16 -16.43 101.98 -3.64
N GLN A 17 -15.64 102.80 -2.94
CA GLN A 17 -14.26 102.44 -2.56
C GLN A 17 -14.21 101.24 -1.61
N GLU A 18 -15.09 101.20 -0.61
CA GLU A 18 -15.19 100.10 0.36
C GLU A 18 -15.57 98.80 -0.36
N ASN A 19 -16.57 98.83 -1.26
CA ASN A 19 -16.94 97.69 -2.10
C ASN A 19 -15.78 97.20 -2.98
N LYS A 20 -15.03 98.14 -3.57
CA LYS A 20 -13.87 97.80 -4.40
C LYS A 20 -12.76 97.16 -3.57
N ARG A 21 -12.55 97.64 -2.34
CA ARG A 21 -11.58 97.08 -1.38
C ARG A 21 -11.97 95.69 -0.89
N LEU A 22 -13.27 95.41 -0.73
CA LEU A 22 -13.78 94.12 -0.23
C LEU A 22 -13.98 93.06 -1.32
N SER A 23 -14.19 93.48 -2.58
CA SER A 23 -14.42 92.60 -3.72
C SER A 23 -13.23 91.67 -4.02
N GLU A 24 -12.01 92.19 -4.02
CA GLU A 24 -10.81 91.40 -4.34
C GLU A 24 -10.48 90.33 -3.26
N PRO A 25 -10.51 90.65 -1.96
CA PRO A 25 -10.39 89.67 -0.89
C PRO A 25 -11.49 88.60 -0.96
N LEU A 26 -12.74 89.00 -1.21
CA LEU A 26 -13.84 88.06 -1.33
C LEU A 26 -13.64 87.10 -2.51
N ALA A 27 -13.22 87.60 -3.68
CA ALA A 27 -12.93 86.77 -4.85
C ALA A 27 -11.77 85.79 -4.59
N ARG A 28 -10.71 86.22 -3.89
CA ARG A 28 -9.59 85.36 -3.49
C ARG A 28 -10.05 84.26 -2.53
N SER A 29 -10.79 84.61 -1.49
CA SER A 29 -11.32 83.64 -0.51
C SER A 29 -12.29 82.65 -1.16
N LEU A 30 -13.14 83.09 -2.10
CA LEU A 30 -14.04 82.19 -2.84
C LEU A 30 -13.26 81.17 -3.68
N LYS A 31 -12.20 81.61 -4.37
CA LYS A 31 -11.32 80.73 -5.15
C LYS A 31 -10.56 79.76 -4.25
N GLU A 32 -10.09 80.24 -3.09
CA GLU A 32 -9.42 79.39 -2.10
C GLU A 32 -10.36 78.32 -1.56
N VAL A 33 -11.61 78.67 -1.22
CA VAL A 33 -12.64 77.72 -0.81
C VAL A 33 -12.90 76.66 -1.89
N GLU A 34 -12.95 77.05 -3.17
CA GLU A 34 -13.12 76.11 -4.28
C GLU A 34 -11.93 75.13 -4.38
N THR A 35 -10.69 75.63 -4.30
CA THR A 35 -9.50 74.78 -4.31
C THR A 35 -9.44 73.82 -3.11
N LEU A 36 -9.77 74.30 -1.91
CA LEU A 36 -9.81 73.48 -0.70
C LEU A 36 -10.90 72.41 -0.77
N ARG A 37 -12.07 72.72 -1.34
CA ARG A 37 -13.12 71.72 -1.59
C ARG A 37 -12.66 70.64 -2.56
N GLY A 38 -11.94 71.02 -3.62
CA GLY A 38 -11.35 70.07 -4.56
C GLY A 38 -10.30 69.16 -3.90
N ALA A 39 -9.42 69.74 -3.09
CA ALA A 39 -8.41 68.99 -2.33
C ALA A 39 -9.06 68.02 -1.31
N LEU A 40 -10.13 68.45 -0.65
CA LEU A 40 -10.88 67.60 0.30
C LEU A 40 -11.50 66.38 -0.42
N ALA A 41 -12.12 66.58 -1.59
CA ALA A 41 -12.70 65.50 -2.37
C ALA A 41 -11.64 64.50 -2.87
N ALA A 42 -10.46 64.99 -3.27
CA ALA A 42 -9.33 64.13 -3.62
C ALA A 42 -8.83 63.32 -2.41
N TYR A 43 -8.69 63.98 -1.25
CA TYR A 43 -8.29 63.33 -0.01
C TYR A 43 -9.27 62.22 0.42
N ASP A 44 -10.57 62.46 0.32
CA ASP A 44 -11.58 61.44 0.64
C ASP A 44 -11.50 60.22 -0.30
N LYS A 45 -11.21 60.45 -1.59
CA LYS A 45 -10.97 59.39 -2.57
C LYS A 45 -9.71 58.59 -2.24
N ASP A 46 -8.62 59.26 -1.87
CA ASP A 46 -7.36 58.62 -1.48
C ASP A 46 -7.51 57.82 -0.18
N LYS A 47 -8.31 58.32 0.77
CA LYS A 47 -8.63 57.59 1.99
C LYS A 47 -9.41 56.30 1.70
N ALA A 48 -10.37 56.35 0.76
CA ALA A 48 -11.11 55.17 0.33
C ALA A 48 -10.22 54.17 -0.41
N SER A 49 -9.34 54.64 -1.29
CA SER A 49 -8.41 53.77 -2.02
C SER A 49 -7.39 53.10 -1.08
N LEU A 50 -6.89 53.84 -0.08
CA LEU A 50 -6.01 53.30 0.95
C LEU A 50 -6.71 52.23 1.80
N ALA A 51 -7.98 52.43 2.17
CA ALA A 51 -8.76 51.43 2.90
C ALA A 51 -8.92 50.14 2.08
N ALA A 52 -9.24 50.26 0.79
CA ALA A 52 -9.34 49.12 -0.10
C ALA A 52 -8.00 48.38 -0.29
N ALA A 53 -6.89 49.13 -0.42
CA ALA A 53 -5.55 48.55 -0.51
C ALA A 53 -5.16 47.79 0.76
N LYS A 54 -5.44 48.36 1.95
CA LYS A 54 -5.21 47.69 3.24
C LYS A 54 -6.02 46.40 3.37
N ALA A 55 -7.28 46.42 2.94
CA ALA A 55 -8.12 45.22 2.96
C ALA A 55 -7.55 44.11 2.03
N ARG A 56 -7.06 44.48 0.85
CA ARG A 56 -6.41 43.54 -0.08
C ARG A 56 -5.10 42.99 0.50
N LEU A 57 -4.29 43.83 1.13
CA LEU A 57 -3.05 43.43 1.78
C LEU A 57 -3.32 42.40 2.89
N ALA A 58 -4.26 42.69 3.79
CA ALA A 58 -4.64 41.77 4.87
C ALA A 58 -5.17 40.44 4.34
N ALA A 59 -5.91 40.44 3.23
CA ALA A 59 -6.37 39.22 2.58
C ALA A 59 -5.21 38.43 1.94
N ALA A 60 -4.24 39.12 1.32
CA ALA A 60 -3.05 38.49 0.75
C ALA A 60 -2.15 37.88 1.82
N GLU A 61 -1.91 38.58 2.93
CA GLU A 61 -1.13 38.06 4.07
C GLU A 61 -1.75 36.80 4.66
N LYS A 62 -3.09 36.75 4.79
CA LYS A 62 -3.80 35.54 5.23
C LYS A 62 -3.60 34.37 4.27
N ARG A 63 -3.65 34.63 2.96
CA ARG A 63 -3.42 33.60 1.93
C ARG A 63 -1.99 33.09 1.95
N ILE A 64 -1.00 33.97 2.12
CA ILE A 64 0.41 33.58 2.22
C ILE A 64 0.59 32.63 3.40
N LYS A 65 0.12 33.00 4.59
CA LYS A 65 0.21 32.14 5.79
C LYS A 65 -0.49 30.78 5.60
N ALA A 66 -1.64 30.76 4.94
CA ALA A 66 -2.35 29.52 4.64
C ALA A 66 -1.53 28.63 3.69
N LEU A 67 -0.98 29.19 2.62
CA LEU A 67 -0.16 28.46 1.65
C LEU A 67 1.17 28.00 2.22
N GLU A 68 1.79 28.79 3.10
CA GLU A 68 3.00 28.38 3.84
C GLU A 68 2.73 27.15 4.69
N TRP A 69 1.64 27.16 5.47
CA TRP A 69 1.23 26.02 6.28
C TRP A 69 0.89 24.78 5.43
N GLU A 70 0.11 24.95 4.35
CA GLU A 70 -0.19 23.86 3.42
C GLU A 70 1.09 23.29 2.79
N GLY A 71 2.04 24.17 2.43
CA GLY A 71 3.36 23.78 1.92
C GLY A 71 4.13 22.93 2.91
N GLU A 72 4.24 23.36 4.17
CA GLU A 72 4.92 22.60 5.22
C GLU A 72 4.29 21.22 5.44
N VAL A 73 2.96 21.15 5.49
CA VAL A 73 2.22 19.88 5.63
C VAL A 73 2.51 18.95 4.45
N LEU A 74 2.51 19.47 3.23
CA LEU A 74 2.81 18.68 2.03
C LEU A 74 4.26 18.18 2.02
N THR A 75 5.22 19.01 2.44
CA THR A 75 6.63 18.62 2.55
C THR A 75 6.80 17.48 3.56
N GLN A 76 6.16 17.57 4.74
CA GLN A 76 6.21 16.50 5.74
C GLN A 76 5.58 15.20 5.23
N ARG A 77 4.43 15.28 4.55
CA ARG A 77 3.78 14.11 3.94
C ARG A 77 4.65 13.46 2.87
N LEU A 78 5.30 14.26 2.04
CA LEU A 78 6.21 13.77 1.01
C LEU A 78 7.42 13.05 1.62
N ALA A 79 8.00 13.61 2.68
CA ALA A 79 9.10 12.98 3.40
C ALA A 79 8.70 11.61 3.97
N ALA A 80 7.58 11.55 4.71
CA ALA A 80 7.06 10.31 5.26
C ALA A 80 6.77 9.25 4.17
N ALA A 81 6.14 9.65 3.06
CA ALA A 81 5.88 8.75 1.94
C ALA A 81 7.17 8.24 1.27
N SER A 82 8.22 9.07 1.20
CA SER A 82 9.53 8.64 0.69
C SER A 82 10.18 7.62 1.64
N ASP A 83 10.14 7.87 2.94
CA ASP A 83 10.70 6.95 3.94
C ASP A 83 9.99 5.60 3.93
N GLU A 84 8.65 5.61 3.83
CA GLU A 84 7.85 4.39 3.69
C GLU A 84 8.19 3.61 2.41
N ARG A 85 8.34 4.31 1.28
CA ARG A 85 8.74 3.71 0.00
C ARG A 85 10.12 3.06 0.13
N ASP A 86 11.08 3.76 0.73
CA ASP A 86 12.46 3.29 0.82
C ASP A 86 12.59 2.11 1.79
N ALA A 87 11.86 2.15 2.91
CA ALA A 87 11.74 1.01 3.82
C ALA A 87 11.08 -0.20 3.14
N LEU A 88 10.04 0.00 2.33
CA LEU A 88 9.39 -1.08 1.59
C LEU A 88 10.31 -1.67 0.52
N ARG A 89 11.07 -0.85 -0.20
CA ARG A 89 12.08 -1.30 -1.16
C ARG A 89 13.15 -2.14 -0.49
N ALA A 90 13.71 -1.69 0.63
CA ALA A 90 14.72 -2.43 1.37
C ALA A 90 14.20 -3.80 1.85
N LYS A 91 12.96 -3.85 2.37
CA LYS A 91 12.31 -5.11 2.77
C LYS A 91 12.09 -6.04 1.58
N PHE A 92 11.67 -5.50 0.45
CA PHE A 92 11.47 -6.28 -0.77
C PHE A 92 12.79 -6.87 -1.27
N GLU A 93 13.84 -6.06 -1.38
CA GLU A 93 15.18 -6.53 -1.79
C GLU A 93 15.70 -7.62 -0.86
N SER A 94 15.65 -7.40 0.45
CA SER A 94 16.02 -8.42 1.45
C SER A 94 15.22 -9.71 1.28
N GLY A 95 13.90 -9.61 1.09
CA GLY A 95 13.04 -10.77 0.89
C GLY A 95 13.36 -11.54 -0.38
N VAL A 96 13.69 -10.84 -1.48
CA VAL A 96 14.12 -11.47 -2.73
C VAL A 96 15.43 -12.22 -2.52
N TYR A 97 16.43 -11.61 -1.88
CA TYR A 97 17.70 -12.27 -1.58
C TYR A 97 17.50 -13.51 -0.72
N ASP A 98 16.69 -13.44 0.33
CA ASP A 98 16.39 -14.57 1.21
C ASP A 98 15.74 -15.74 0.46
N VAL A 99 14.76 -15.45 -0.41
CA VAL A 99 14.07 -16.48 -1.19
C VAL A 99 15.04 -17.13 -2.19
N VAL A 100 15.84 -16.32 -2.90
CA VAL A 100 16.83 -16.81 -3.85
C VAL A 100 17.87 -17.68 -3.14
N GLN A 101 18.40 -17.24 -1.99
CA GLN A 101 19.37 -18.00 -1.22
C GLN A 101 18.78 -19.32 -0.71
N ARG A 102 17.58 -19.30 -0.13
CA ARG A 102 16.89 -20.51 0.34
C ARG A 102 16.61 -21.48 -0.80
N SER A 103 16.17 -20.98 -1.95
CA SER A 103 15.94 -21.82 -3.12
C SER A 103 17.24 -22.40 -3.65
N GLY A 104 18.30 -21.60 -3.78
CA GLY A 104 19.62 -22.04 -4.23
C GLY A 104 20.22 -23.14 -3.33
N LEU A 105 20.13 -22.97 -2.00
CA LEU A 105 20.56 -23.99 -1.05
C LEU A 105 19.76 -25.30 -1.19
N LYS A 106 18.43 -25.20 -1.34
CA LYS A 106 17.58 -26.39 -1.57
C LYS A 106 17.93 -27.10 -2.87
N SER A 107 18.10 -26.36 -3.97
CA SER A 107 18.51 -26.92 -5.26
C SER A 107 19.84 -27.65 -5.15
N MET A 108 20.85 -27.02 -4.53
CA MET A 108 22.17 -27.64 -4.34
C MET A 108 22.09 -28.92 -3.50
N VAL A 109 21.28 -28.95 -2.44
CA VAL A 109 21.09 -30.16 -1.62
C VAL A 109 20.40 -31.27 -2.43
N LEU A 110 19.39 -30.92 -3.22
CA LEU A 110 18.70 -31.88 -4.09
C LEU A 110 19.63 -32.44 -5.15
N GLU A 111 20.44 -31.60 -5.81
CA GLU A 111 21.45 -32.04 -6.78
C GLU A 111 22.43 -33.03 -6.16
N LYS A 112 22.97 -32.73 -4.97
CA LYS A 112 23.88 -33.65 -4.25
C LYS A 112 23.19 -34.97 -3.91
N ARG A 113 21.93 -34.94 -3.49
CA ARG A 113 21.16 -36.15 -3.16
C ARG A 113 20.88 -36.99 -4.40
N VAL A 114 20.52 -36.36 -5.51
CA VAL A 114 20.34 -37.03 -6.81
C VAL A 114 21.65 -37.69 -7.23
N ALA A 115 22.77 -36.97 -7.19
CA ALA A 115 24.09 -37.52 -7.54
C ALA A 115 24.46 -38.74 -6.66
N ALA A 116 24.23 -38.65 -5.35
CA ALA A 116 24.51 -39.74 -4.43
C ALA A 116 23.61 -40.98 -4.68
N LEU A 117 22.32 -40.77 -4.96
CA LEU A 117 21.39 -41.84 -5.27
C LEU A 117 21.70 -42.50 -6.61
N SER A 118 22.07 -41.71 -7.64
CA SER A 118 22.51 -42.24 -8.93
C SER A 118 23.76 -43.10 -8.77
N GLY A 119 24.78 -42.64 -8.03
CA GLY A 119 25.97 -43.44 -7.76
C GLY A 119 25.68 -44.73 -6.97
N ALA A 120 24.75 -44.67 -6.02
CA ALA A 120 24.30 -45.87 -5.29
C ALA A 120 23.54 -46.85 -6.20
N LEU A 121 22.74 -46.34 -7.14
CA LEU A 121 22.04 -47.14 -8.13
C LEU A 121 23.03 -47.83 -9.07
N GLU A 122 24.00 -47.11 -9.62
CA GLU A 122 25.06 -47.66 -10.50
C GLU A 122 25.83 -48.78 -9.79
N LEU A 123 26.20 -48.60 -8.52
CA LEU A 123 26.85 -49.65 -7.72
C LEU A 123 25.95 -50.88 -7.56
N LYS A 124 24.66 -50.69 -7.28
CA LYS A 124 23.70 -51.79 -7.12
C LYS A 124 23.45 -52.53 -8.43
N GLU A 125 23.41 -51.83 -9.55
CA GLU A 125 23.31 -52.42 -10.88
C GLU A 125 24.56 -53.24 -11.22
N ALA A 126 25.76 -52.74 -10.90
CA ALA A 126 27.02 -53.48 -11.06
C ALA A 126 27.05 -54.76 -10.20
N GLN A 127 26.72 -54.65 -8.90
CA GLN A 127 26.62 -55.80 -7.99
C GLN A 127 25.61 -56.84 -8.48
N LEU A 128 24.46 -56.40 -9.00
CA LEU A 128 23.46 -57.31 -9.56
C LEU A 128 23.97 -57.97 -10.84
N GLY A 129 24.71 -57.25 -11.68
CA GLY A 129 25.41 -57.80 -12.84
C GLY A 129 26.40 -58.90 -12.46
N GLU A 130 27.22 -58.68 -11.42
CA GLU A 130 28.18 -59.67 -10.92
C GLU A 130 27.50 -60.91 -10.35
N VAL A 131 26.45 -60.75 -9.53
CA VAL A 131 25.68 -61.89 -8.98
C VAL A 131 25.05 -62.70 -10.11
N LEU A 132 24.51 -62.05 -11.14
CA LEU A 132 23.94 -62.73 -12.30
C LEU A 132 25.01 -63.51 -13.09
N ALA A 133 26.23 -62.98 -13.20
CA ALA A 133 27.35 -63.65 -13.85
C ALA A 133 27.89 -64.85 -13.02
N ALA A 134 28.03 -64.66 -11.70
CA ALA A 134 28.53 -65.68 -10.78
C ALA A 134 27.55 -66.83 -10.54
N ALA A 135 26.24 -66.59 -10.72
CA ALA A 135 25.22 -67.64 -10.65
C ALA A 135 25.35 -68.70 -11.77
N HIS A 136 26.31 -68.57 -12.70
CA HIS A 136 26.53 -69.46 -13.84
C HIS A 136 25.23 -69.84 -14.55
N LEU A 137 24.28 -68.90 -14.60
CA LEU A 137 23.06 -69.07 -15.34
C LEU A 137 23.47 -69.11 -16.81
N ASP A 138 23.31 -70.29 -17.43
CA ASP A 138 23.72 -70.54 -18.81
C ASP A 138 23.25 -69.37 -19.71
N PRO A 139 24.12 -68.73 -20.49
CA PRO A 139 23.77 -67.62 -21.36
C PRO A 139 22.54 -67.90 -22.22
N ALA A 140 22.32 -69.16 -22.62
CA ALA A 140 21.11 -69.57 -23.32
C ALA A 140 19.88 -69.58 -22.41
N THR A 141 19.97 -70.00 -21.15
CA THR A 141 18.90 -69.82 -20.15
C THR A 141 18.67 -68.36 -19.74
N LEU A 142 19.66 -67.48 -19.72
CA LEU A 142 19.47 -66.04 -19.47
C LEU A 142 18.86 -65.32 -20.68
N GLN A 143 19.26 -65.70 -21.90
CA GLN A 143 18.68 -65.18 -23.13
C GLN A 143 17.27 -65.74 -23.33
N GLN A 144 17.02 -67.03 -23.07
CA GLN A 144 15.68 -67.62 -23.04
C GLN A 144 14.86 -67.13 -21.86
N ALA A 145 15.44 -66.79 -20.71
CA ALA A 145 14.71 -66.19 -19.59
C ALA A 145 14.46 -64.69 -19.83
N ARG A 146 15.30 -63.97 -20.58
CA ARG A 146 15.05 -62.59 -21.05
C ARG A 146 14.04 -62.55 -22.17
N VAL A 147 14.11 -63.46 -23.13
CA VAL A 147 13.11 -63.63 -24.20
C VAL A 147 11.81 -64.17 -23.63
N ARG A 148 11.84 -65.14 -22.69
CA ARG A 148 10.66 -65.54 -21.91
C ARG A 148 10.24 -64.47 -20.92
N ALA A 149 11.08 -63.56 -20.42
CA ALA A 149 10.67 -62.43 -19.58
C ALA A 149 10.22 -61.22 -20.39
N ALA A 150 10.53 -61.15 -21.68
CA ALA A 150 9.97 -60.22 -22.66
C ALA A 150 8.63 -60.74 -23.19
N VAL A 151 8.51 -62.06 -23.43
CA VAL A 151 7.27 -62.76 -23.82
C VAL A 151 6.34 -62.95 -22.61
N ARG A 152 6.89 -63.06 -21.40
CA ARG A 152 6.19 -63.08 -20.10
C ARG A 152 6.45 -61.78 -19.33
N ALA A 153 6.76 -60.69 -20.05
CA ALA A 153 6.71 -59.31 -19.54
C ALA A 153 5.30 -58.91 -19.10
N GLY A 154 4.34 -59.84 -19.22
CA GLY A 154 3.03 -59.74 -18.59
C GLY A 154 2.85 -60.41 -17.22
N ALA A 155 3.74 -61.29 -16.67
CA ALA A 155 3.29 -62.05 -15.47
C ALA A 155 4.29 -62.64 -14.45
N GLY A 156 5.62 -62.68 -14.65
CA GLY A 156 6.50 -63.52 -13.81
C GLY A 156 7.39 -62.81 -12.79
N ARG A 157 8.36 -62.01 -13.27
CA ARG A 157 9.29 -61.25 -12.41
C ARG A 157 8.62 -60.00 -11.81
N ALA A 158 7.63 -59.47 -12.53
CA ALA A 158 6.62 -58.56 -12.00
C ALA A 158 5.76 -59.19 -10.90
N LEU A 159 5.73 -60.51 -10.69
CA LEU A 159 4.87 -61.05 -9.64
C LEU A 159 5.46 -60.86 -8.24
N VAL A 160 6.77 -60.99 -8.03
CA VAL A 160 7.38 -60.77 -6.70
C VAL A 160 7.76 -59.30 -6.49
N SER A 161 8.41 -58.66 -7.48
CA SER A 161 8.68 -57.21 -7.44
C SER A 161 7.38 -56.42 -7.53
N GLY A 162 6.47 -56.80 -8.43
CA GLY A 162 5.19 -56.13 -8.57
C GLY A 162 4.20 -56.46 -7.47
N ARG A 163 4.21 -57.63 -6.80
CA ARG A 163 3.44 -57.78 -5.54
C ARG A 163 4.00 -56.88 -4.44
N LEU A 164 5.32 -56.70 -4.36
CA LEU A 164 5.92 -55.77 -3.40
C LEU A 164 5.59 -54.30 -3.75
N GLU A 165 5.69 -53.92 -5.03
CA GLU A 165 5.31 -52.60 -5.54
C GLU A 165 3.81 -52.35 -5.40
N GLU A 166 2.96 -53.35 -5.60
CA GLU A 166 1.51 -53.30 -5.41
C GLU A 166 1.19 -53.10 -3.92
N VAL A 167 1.82 -53.86 -3.02
CA VAL A 167 1.67 -53.66 -1.57
C VAL A 167 2.15 -52.27 -1.14
N LEU A 168 3.28 -51.79 -1.67
CA LEU A 168 3.77 -50.44 -1.40
C LEU A 168 2.85 -49.38 -1.99
N SER A 169 2.31 -49.59 -3.18
CA SER A 169 1.37 -48.69 -3.84
C SER A 169 0.05 -48.59 -3.07
N VAL A 170 -0.51 -49.73 -2.66
CA VAL A 170 -1.71 -49.81 -1.82
C VAL A 170 -1.46 -49.11 -0.48
N LYS A 171 -0.36 -49.41 0.21
CA LYS A 171 -0.02 -48.73 1.48
C LYS A 171 0.14 -47.23 1.29
N ASN A 172 0.81 -46.77 0.22
CA ASN A 172 0.96 -45.35 -0.08
C ASN A 172 -0.37 -44.68 -0.46
N ALA A 173 -1.28 -45.39 -1.11
CA ALA A 173 -2.64 -44.91 -1.36
C ALA A 173 -3.43 -44.80 -0.04
N THR A 174 -3.35 -45.79 0.84
CA THR A 174 -3.97 -45.75 2.18
C THR A 174 -3.41 -44.62 3.03
N ILE A 175 -2.10 -44.39 3.03
CA ILE A 175 -1.48 -43.26 3.74
C ILE A 175 -2.06 -41.93 3.24
N ARG A 176 -2.16 -41.75 1.92
CA ARG A 176 -2.76 -40.54 1.34
C ARG A 176 -4.23 -40.37 1.71
N ALA A 177 -5.01 -41.45 1.68
CA ALA A 177 -6.41 -41.42 2.08
C ALA A 177 -6.58 -41.04 3.56
N LEU A 178 -5.81 -41.66 4.47
CA LEU A 178 -5.85 -41.35 5.90
C LEU A 178 -5.39 -39.91 6.19
N GLN A 179 -4.38 -39.41 5.47
CA GLN A 179 -3.97 -38.01 5.57
C GLN A 179 -5.09 -37.04 5.14
N ALA A 180 -5.83 -37.38 4.08
CA ALA A 180 -6.97 -36.60 3.63
C ALA A 180 -8.13 -36.64 4.66
N ASP A 181 -8.40 -37.79 5.26
CA ASP A 181 -9.42 -37.94 6.30
C ASP A 181 -9.08 -37.11 7.55
N VAL A 182 -7.82 -37.16 7.99
CA VAL A 182 -7.32 -36.34 9.10
C VAL A 182 -7.47 -34.84 8.80
N ALA A 183 -7.17 -34.41 7.57
CA ALA A 183 -7.37 -33.01 7.16
C ALA A 183 -8.86 -32.62 7.15
N LYS A 184 -9.73 -33.50 6.66
CA LYS A 184 -11.18 -33.28 6.63
C LYS A 184 -11.78 -33.13 8.03
N VAL A 185 -11.41 -34.02 8.96
CA VAL A 185 -11.86 -33.97 10.35
C VAL A 185 -11.33 -32.72 11.06
N SER A 186 -10.06 -32.36 10.83
CA SER A 186 -9.46 -31.15 11.43
C SER A 186 -10.13 -29.87 10.93
N LYS A 187 -10.51 -29.81 9.65
CA LYS A 187 -11.32 -28.71 9.12
C LYS A 187 -12.69 -28.63 9.78
N ALA A 188 -13.42 -29.76 9.82
CA ALA A 188 -14.74 -29.81 10.43
C ALA A 188 -14.71 -29.40 11.91
N HIS A 189 -13.68 -29.81 12.66
CA HIS A 189 -13.43 -29.41 14.03
C HIS A 189 -13.22 -27.89 14.16
N ASN A 190 -12.36 -27.29 13.33
CA ASN A 190 -12.11 -25.85 13.33
C ASN A 190 -13.36 -25.03 12.92
N ASP A 191 -14.14 -25.51 11.95
CA ASP A 191 -15.39 -24.86 11.53
C ASP A 191 -16.43 -24.93 12.65
N LEU A 192 -16.51 -26.05 13.38
CA LEU A 192 -17.41 -26.21 14.51
C LEU A 192 -17.08 -25.25 15.67
N ILE A 193 -15.79 -25.05 15.98
CA ILE A 193 -15.35 -24.05 16.97
C ILE A 193 -15.90 -22.67 16.61
N ARG A 194 -15.73 -22.24 15.35
CA ARG A 194 -16.21 -20.93 14.87
C ARG A 194 -17.72 -20.77 14.96
N VAL A 195 -18.47 -21.82 14.61
CA VAL A 195 -19.94 -21.81 14.70
C VAL A 195 -20.39 -21.69 16.16
N TYR A 196 -19.76 -22.42 17.07
CA TYR A 196 -20.07 -22.31 18.50
C TYR A 196 -19.74 -20.94 19.06
N GLU A 197 -18.58 -20.37 18.76
CA GLU A 197 -18.19 -19.02 19.16
C GLU A 197 -19.22 -17.98 18.67
N ALA A 198 -19.62 -18.06 17.40
CA ALA A 198 -20.63 -17.17 16.84
C ALA A 198 -22.01 -17.34 17.53
N LYS A 199 -22.39 -18.57 17.89
CA LYS A 199 -23.67 -18.84 18.55
C LYS A 199 -23.68 -18.37 20.00
N LEU A 200 -22.59 -18.57 20.74
CA LEU A 200 -22.43 -18.09 22.11
C LEU A 200 -22.45 -16.56 22.16
N ALA A 201 -21.77 -15.91 21.23
CA ALA A 201 -21.82 -14.45 21.09
C ALA A 201 -23.24 -13.92 20.85
N GLN A 202 -24.07 -14.63 20.06
CA GLN A 202 -25.49 -14.26 19.88
C GLN A 202 -26.32 -14.33 21.17
N PHE A 203 -25.94 -15.19 22.12
CA PHE A 203 -26.59 -15.31 23.42
C PHE A 203 -25.94 -14.44 24.51
N GLY A 204 -25.02 -13.55 24.13
CA GLY A 204 -24.35 -12.62 25.05
C GLY A 204 -23.20 -13.23 25.84
N VAL A 205 -22.68 -14.39 25.42
CA VAL A 205 -21.49 -15.01 26.03
C VAL A 205 -20.31 -14.85 25.06
N PRO A 206 -19.46 -13.83 25.24
CA PRO A 206 -18.30 -13.63 24.40
C PRO A 206 -17.22 -14.70 24.67
N PRO A 207 -16.37 -15.03 23.68
CA PRO A 207 -15.40 -16.12 23.79
C PRO A 207 -14.37 -15.91 24.91
N GLU A 208 -14.16 -14.67 25.36
CA GLU A 208 -13.30 -14.30 26.49
C GLU A 208 -13.86 -14.79 27.84
N GLU A 209 -15.18 -15.02 27.95
CA GLU A 209 -15.86 -15.47 29.17
C GLU A 209 -15.91 -17.00 29.34
N LEU A 210 -15.43 -17.76 28.34
CA LEU A 210 -15.49 -19.23 28.36
C LEU A 210 -14.54 -19.89 29.37
N GLY A 211 -13.52 -19.19 29.86
CA GLY A 211 -12.54 -19.73 30.82
C GLY A 211 -11.58 -20.78 30.26
N PHE A 212 -11.69 -21.15 28.97
CA PHE A 212 -10.76 -21.99 28.25
C PHE A 212 -10.60 -21.51 26.80
N ARG A 213 -9.51 -21.91 26.14
CA ARG A 213 -9.26 -21.60 24.71
C ARG A 213 -9.32 -22.90 23.90
N PRO A 214 -10.27 -23.05 22.96
CA PRO A 214 -10.31 -24.23 22.09
C PRO A 214 -9.00 -24.40 21.32
N LEU A 215 -8.48 -25.62 21.27
CA LEU A 215 -7.28 -25.92 20.49
C LEU A 215 -7.65 -26.04 19.00
N VAL A 216 -7.11 -25.14 18.19
CA VAL A 216 -7.24 -25.18 16.73
C VAL A 216 -6.27 -26.21 16.18
N THR A 217 -6.78 -27.20 15.46
CA THR A 217 -5.96 -28.25 14.87
C THR A 217 -5.31 -27.75 13.58
N THR A 218 -3.97 -27.77 13.53
CA THR A 218 -3.19 -27.46 12.33
C THR A 218 -2.65 -28.75 11.73
N THR A 219 -3.40 -29.36 10.83
CA THR A 219 -2.90 -30.49 10.02
C THR A 219 -2.17 -29.97 8.79
N ALA A 220 -1.00 -30.55 8.51
CA ALA A 220 -0.01 -30.08 7.55
C ALA A 220 -0.60 -29.52 6.23
N LEU A 221 -0.10 -28.33 5.89
CA LEU A 221 -0.36 -27.60 4.66
C LEU A 221 -0.01 -28.47 3.44
N GLY A 222 -0.97 -28.65 2.52
CA GLY A 222 -0.63 -28.92 1.12
C GLY A 222 0.25 -27.77 0.57
N PRO A 223 1.04 -28.01 -0.49
CA PRO A 223 1.83 -26.95 -1.09
C PRO A 223 0.89 -25.80 -1.47
N ALA A 224 1.19 -24.59 -0.97
CA ALA A 224 0.42 -23.34 -1.14
C ALA A 224 -0.80 -23.09 -0.21
N GLY A 225 -1.01 -23.85 0.87
CA GLY A 225 -1.99 -23.46 1.90
C GLY A 225 -3.45 -23.42 1.43
N LEU A 226 -3.73 -24.03 0.28
CA LEU A 226 -5.08 -24.18 -0.24
C LEU A 226 -5.67 -25.48 0.30
N VAL A 227 -6.79 -25.37 1.01
CA VAL A 227 -7.71 -26.48 1.22
C VAL A 227 -8.25 -26.83 -0.16
N SER A 228 -7.95 -28.02 -0.68
CA SER A 228 -8.59 -28.51 -1.90
C SER A 228 -10.09 -28.62 -1.65
N GLY A 229 -10.82 -27.59 -2.10
CA GLY A 229 -12.25 -27.69 -2.39
C GLY A 229 -12.44 -28.68 -3.52
N GLN A 230 -13.52 -29.46 -3.43
CA GLN A 230 -14.01 -30.27 -4.54
C GLN A 230 -14.25 -29.43 -5.78
#